data_AF-A0A958CJL3-F1
#
_entry.id   AF-A0A958CJL3-F1
#
_cell.length_a   1.000
_cell.length_b   1.000
_cell.length_c   1.000
_cell.angle_alpha   90.00
_cell.angle_beta   90.00
_cell.angle_gamma   90.00
#
_symmetry.space_group_name_H-M   'P 1'
#
loop_
_entity.id
_entity.type
_entity.pdbx_description
1 polymer ?
#
loop_
_entity_poly.entity_id
_entity_poly.type
_entity_poly.pdbx_seq_one_letter_code
_entity_poly.pdbx_strand_id
1 'polypeptide(L)' 'MIATSGPAAPPRPTQAPPAFHLLAKPTGAICNLDCAYCFFLDKEVFYPGSTFRMGEQVLEQYIRQLIESHQT' A
#
# COMPACT_ATOMS: atom_id res chain seq x y z
N MET A 1 -18.14 2.68 -15.76
CA MET A 1 -17.94 4.09 -15.39
C MET A 1 -17.05 4.12 -14.16
N ILE A 2 -15.73 4.19 -14.35
CA ILE A 2 -14.79 4.27 -13.22
C ILE A 2 -14.73 5.74 -12.83
N ALA A 3 -15.18 6.06 -11.62
CA ALA A 3 -15.16 7.42 -11.10
C ALA A 3 -13.71 7.87 -10.92
N THR A 4 -13.29 8.87 -11.70
CA THR A 4 -11.98 9.51 -11.61
C THR A 4 -11.91 10.58 -10.53
N SER A 5 -12.93 10.71 -9.67
CA SER A 5 -13.04 11.78 -8.68
C SER A 5 -12.27 11.48 -7.38
N GLY A 6 -11.00 11.09 -7.49
CA GLY A 6 -10.05 11.23 -6.39
C GLY A 6 -9.56 12.68 -6.32
N PRO A 7 -9.24 13.22 -5.14
CA PRO A 7 -8.58 14.52 -5.05
C PRO A 7 -7.29 14.48 -5.87
N ALA A 8 -7.03 15.54 -6.64
CA ALA A 8 -5.81 15.65 -7.44
C ALA A 8 -4.57 15.47 -6.53
N ALA A 9 -3.62 14.64 -6.99
CA ALA A 9 -2.38 14.43 -6.25
C ALA A 9 -1.65 15.77 -6.04
N PRO A 10 -1.06 16.00 -4.86
CA PRO A 10 -0.29 17.21 -4.61
C PRO A 10 0.90 17.29 -5.59
N PRO A 11 1.39 18.51 -5.89
CA PRO A 11 2.52 18.69 -6.77
C PRO A 11 3.76 17.96 -6.23
N ARG A 12 4.52 17.35 -7.14
CA ARG A 12 5.73 16.59 -6.82
C ARG A 12 6.80 17.51 -6.22
N PRO A 13 7.56 17.09 -5.19
CA PRO A 13 8.70 17.84 -4.70
C PRO A 13 9.76 18.06 -5.79
N THR A 14 10.35 19.25 -5.84
CA THR A 14 11.35 19.65 -6.86
C THR A 14 12.57 18.71 -6.92
N GLN A 15 12.91 18.04 -5.83
CA GLN A 15 14.06 17.12 -5.72
C GLN A 15 13.66 15.64 -5.59
N ALA A 16 12.45 15.27 -6.03
CA ALA A 16 12.04 13.87 -6.02
C ALA A 16 12.85 13.03 -7.03
N PRO A 17 13.25 11.78 -6.68
CA PRO A 17 13.91 10.89 -7.64
C PRO A 17 12.96 10.55 -8.80
N PRO A 18 13.49 10.17 -9.98
CA PRO A 18 12.65 9.84 -11.14
C PRO A 18 11.71 8.66 -10.86
N ALA A 19 12.16 7.66 -10.09
CA ALA A 19 11.37 6.51 -9.65
C ALA A 19 11.83 6.02 -8.26
N PHE A 20 11.00 5.21 -7.61
CA PHE A 20 11.31 4.56 -6.33
C PHE A 20 10.63 3.19 -6.23
N HIS A 21 10.89 2.44 -5.16
CA HIS A 21 10.24 1.16 -4.92
C HIS A 21 9.42 1.22 -3.63
N LEU A 22 8.16 0.81 -3.70
CA LEU A 22 7.29 0.60 -2.55
C LEU A 22 6.93 -0.87 -2.42
N LEU A 23 7.05 -1.39 -1.20
CA LEU A 23 6.59 -2.72 -0.84
C LEU A 23 5.23 -2.64 -0.16
N ALA A 24 4.18 -3.07 -0.86
CA ALA A 24 2.86 -3.20 -0.27
C ALA A 24 2.71 -4.52 0.52
N LYS A 25 1.89 -4.50 1.58
CA LYS A 25 1.44 -5.69 2.33
C LYS A 25 -0.09 -5.73 2.37
N PRO A 26 -0.74 -6.21 1.29
CA PRO A 26 -2.20 -6.14 1.16
C PRO A 26 -2.96 -6.96 2.22
N THR A 27 -2.30 -7.96 2.82
CA THR A 27 -2.84 -8.80 3.91
C THR A 27 -2.18 -8.52 5.26
N GLY A 28 -1.48 -7.39 5.41
CA GLY A 28 -0.92 -6.97 6.70
C GLY A 28 -0.06 -8.04 7.38
N ALA A 29 -0.40 -8.37 8.64
CA ALA A 29 0.31 -9.35 9.47
C ALA A 29 -0.31 -10.76 9.42
N ILE A 30 -1.47 -10.94 8.76
CA ILE A 30 -2.18 -12.22 8.76
C ILE A 30 -1.64 -13.16 7.66
N CYS A 31 -1.53 -14.44 7.99
CA CYS A 31 -1.11 -15.50 7.08
C CYS A 31 -1.84 -16.80 7.44
N ASN A 32 -2.05 -17.69 6.48
CA ASN A 32 -2.65 -19.01 6.71
C ASN A 32 -1.63 -20.07 7.14
N LEU A 33 -0.38 -19.68 7.39
CA LEU A 33 0.72 -20.53 7.82
C LEU A 33 1.31 -19.98 9.11
N ASP A 34 1.88 -20.86 9.93
CA ASP A 34 2.54 -20.53 11.20
C ASP A 34 4.01 -20.99 11.17
N CYS A 35 4.82 -20.30 10.36
CA CYS A 35 6.22 -20.67 10.19
C CYS A 35 7.04 -20.31 11.43
N ALA A 36 7.83 -21.24 11.95
CA ALA A 36 8.70 -21.03 13.12
C ALA A 36 9.72 -19.88 13.00
N TYR A 37 10.00 -19.41 11.78
CA TYR A 37 10.91 -18.30 11.49
C TYR A 37 10.20 -16.99 11.13
N CYS A 38 8.87 -16.95 11.09
CA CYS A 38 8.12 -15.78 10.64
C CYS A 38 7.91 -14.78 11.77
N PHE A 39 8.75 -13.74 11.81
CA PHE A 39 8.61 -12.63 12.75
C PHE A 39 7.46 -11.66 12.41
N PHE A 40 6.61 -11.97 11.42
CA PHE A 40 5.59 -11.06 10.92
C PHE A 40 4.22 -11.24 11.58
N LEU A 41 3.91 -12.45 12.06
CA LEU A 41 2.59 -12.78 12.63
C LEU A 41 2.32 -12.02 13.93
N ASP A 42 3.33 -11.91 14.81
CA ASP A 42 3.24 -11.20 16.10
C ASP A 42 2.83 -9.72 15.96
N LYS A 43 2.94 -9.15 14.75
CA LYS A 43 2.60 -7.76 14.49
C LYS A 43 1.09 -7.48 14.49
N GLU A 44 0.26 -8.52 14.51
CA GLU A 44 -1.20 -8.39 14.61
C GLU A 44 -1.61 -7.55 15.85
N VAL A 45 -0.92 -7.75 16.97
CA VAL A 45 -1.18 -7.06 18.25
C VAL A 45 -1.13 -5.53 18.14
N PHE A 46 -0.37 -4.99 17.17
CA PHE A 46 -0.23 -3.55 16.99
C PHE A 46 -1.39 -2.87 16.28
N TYR A 47 -2.35 -3.63 15.72
CA TYR A 47 -3.44 -3.07 14.90
C TYR A 47 -4.82 -3.62 15.32
N PRO A 48 -5.28 -3.31 16.55
CA PRO A 48 -6.58 -3.78 17.04
C PRO A 48 -7.74 -3.27 16.16
N GLY A 49 -8.68 -4.14 15.83
CA GLY A 49 -9.84 -3.81 14.99
C GLY A 49 -9.55 -3.74 13.49
N SER A 50 -8.29 -3.97 13.07
CA SER A 50 -7.93 -4.07 11.66
C SER A 50 -8.42 -5.40 11.07
N THR A 51 -8.96 -5.34 9.84
CA THR A 51 -9.21 -6.56 9.03
C THR A 51 -7.96 -7.04 8.32
N PHE A 52 -6.84 -6.31 8.46
CA PHE A 52 -5.55 -6.52 7.78
C PHE A 52 -5.65 -6.64 6.26
N ARG A 53 -6.77 -6.20 5.67
CA ARG A 53 -7.02 -6.28 4.24
C ARG A 53 -7.02 -4.90 3.63
N MET A 54 -6.16 -4.70 2.65
CA MET A 54 -6.23 -3.52 1.78
C MET A 54 -7.55 -3.54 1.01
N GLY A 55 -8.34 -2.49 1.19
CA GLY A 55 -9.60 -2.31 0.45
C GLY A 55 -9.34 -2.04 -1.04
N GLU A 56 -10.32 -2.37 -1.89
CA GLU A 56 -10.22 -2.19 -3.34
C GLU A 56 -9.91 -0.74 -3.74
N GLN A 57 -10.58 0.22 -3.10
CA GLN A 57 -10.34 1.65 -3.31
C GLN A 57 -8.89 2.04 -2.99
N VAL A 58 -8.32 1.49 -1.91
CA VAL A 58 -6.93 1.75 -1.53
C VAL A 58 -5.97 1.10 -2.53
N LEU A 59 -6.27 -0.11 -2.99
CA LEU A 59 -5.48 -0.80 -4.02
C LEU A 59 -5.46 0.00 -5.33
N GLU A 60 -6.60 0.52 -5.78
CA GLU A 60 -6.68 1.35 -6.98
C GLU A 60 -5.84 2.62 -6.84
N GLN A 61 -5.98 3.32 -5.71
CA GLN A 61 -5.20 4.53 -5.45
C GLN A 61 -3.70 4.23 -5.36
N TYR A 62 -3.31 3.13 -4.70
CA TYR A 62 -1.91 2.71 -4.62
C TYR A 62 -1.29 2.52 -6.00
N ILE A 63 -1.96 1.79 -6.90
CA ILE A 63 -1.45 1.53 -8.26
C ILE A 63 -1.39 2.83 -9.07
N ARG A 64 -2.48 3.62 -9.05
CA ARG A 64 -2.57 4.90 -9.75
C ARG A 64 -1.44 5.84 -9.35
N GLN A 65 -1.27 6.06 -8.04
CA GLN A 65 -0.25 6.96 -7.52
C GLN A 65 1.16 6.45 -7.77
N LEU A 66 1.41 5.14 -7.67
CA LEU A 66 2.73 4.56 -7.96
C LEU A 66 3.14 4.84 -9.42
N ILE A 67 2.24 4.62 -10.37
CA ILE A 67 2.50 4.87 -11.80
C ILE A 67 2.70 6.37 -12.06
N GLU A 68 1.80 7.23 -11.57
CA GLU A 68 1.90 8.70 -11.71
C GLU A 68 3.20 9.25 -11.10
N SER A 69 3.70 8.59 -10.06
CA SER A 69 4.92 8.97 -9.36
C SER A 69 6.20 8.49 -10.05
N HIS A 70 6.15 7.74 -11.15
CA HIS A 70 7.34 7.28 -11.87
C HIS A 70 7.47 8.03 -13.20
N GLN A 71 8.53 8.81 -13.34
CA GLN A 71 8.90 9.47 -14.59
C GLN A 71 9.97 8.64 -15.26
N THR A 72 9.57 7.82 -16.23
CA THR A 72 10.47 7.13 -17.16
C THR A 72 10.82 8.02 -18.33
#